data_AF-A0A1V4YXN1-F1
#
_entry.id   AF-A0A1V4YXN1-F1
#
_cell.length_a   1.000
_cell.length_b   1.000
_cell.length_c   1.000
_cell.angle_alpha   90.00
_cell.angle_beta   90.00
_cell.angle_gamma   90.00
#
_symmetry.space_group_name_H-M   'P 1'
#
loop_
_entity.id
_entity.type
_entity.pdbx_description
1 polymer ?
#
loop_
_entity_poly.entity_id
_entity_poly.type
_entity_poly.pdbx_seq_one_letter_code
_entity_poly.pdbx_strand_id
1 'polypeptide(L)'
;MNVERPDCFQGLDIVSELIVSRCGFNPDDLFAVRACPGCGRQPGVAGAVDLAGNGSFSVRIKGPGQDPIELPGSELLYCQCHRCGSIYCVIVFGPANYEDAVITEYLIVREDRFLSNATRQLRVLTREGRRPADVGEWITSRLTRAINDALAVMDSELCLAEESWSESRYRKKWFL
;
A
#
# COMPACT_ATOMS: atom_id res chain seq x y z
N MET A 1 -13.56 16.14 2.14
CA MET A 1 -14.11 15.48 0.93
C MET A 1 -14.16 13.98 1.17
N ASN A 2 -15.34 13.35 1.00
CA ASN A 2 -15.43 11.89 0.99
C ASN A 2 -14.96 11.40 -0.38
N VAL A 3 -13.75 10.87 -0.45
CA VAL A 3 -13.26 10.21 -1.66
C VAL A 3 -14.02 8.89 -1.78
N GLU A 4 -14.84 8.76 -2.83
CA GLU A 4 -15.62 7.55 -3.09
C GLU A 4 -14.69 6.35 -3.29
N ARG A 5 -14.97 5.26 -2.56
CA ARG A 5 -14.20 4.02 -2.59
C ARG A 5 -14.52 3.30 -3.91
N PRO A 6 -13.54 3.05 -4.78
CA PRO A 6 -13.78 2.32 -6.01
C PRO A 6 -14.05 0.83 -5.76
N ASP A 7 -14.72 0.16 -6.71
CA ASP A 7 -14.90 -1.29 -6.69
C ASP A 7 -13.53 -1.98 -6.85
N CYS A 8 -13.04 -2.51 -5.73
CA CYS A 8 -11.67 -2.97 -5.47
C CYS A 8 -11.05 -3.95 -6.50
N PHE A 9 -9.76 -3.72 -6.80
CA PHE A 9 -8.82 -4.57 -7.56
C PHE A 9 -8.85 -6.03 -7.10
N GLN A 10 -9.62 -6.90 -7.75
CA GLN A 10 -9.73 -8.33 -7.39
C GLN A 10 -10.14 -8.62 -5.93
N GLY A 11 -10.68 -7.64 -5.18
CA GLY A 11 -10.97 -7.75 -3.74
C GLY A 11 -9.87 -7.22 -2.80
N LEU A 12 -8.84 -6.58 -3.35
CA LEU A 12 -7.81 -5.85 -2.63
C LEU A 12 -8.14 -4.36 -2.63
N ASP A 13 -7.98 -3.75 -1.47
CA ASP A 13 -8.18 -2.33 -1.29
C ASP A 13 -6.82 -1.68 -1.06
N ILE A 14 -6.29 -1.05 -2.12
CA ILE A 14 -4.93 -0.50 -2.15
C ILE A 14 -5.00 1.02 -2.13
N VAL A 15 -4.25 1.63 -1.21
CA VAL A 15 -4.20 3.08 -0.97
C VAL A 15 -2.76 3.55 -0.89
N SER A 16 -2.41 4.60 -1.61
CA SER A 16 -1.16 5.33 -1.39
C SER A 16 -1.41 6.50 -0.46
N GLU A 17 -0.52 6.70 0.52
CA GLU A 17 -0.50 7.89 1.36
C GLU A 17 0.88 8.56 1.34
N LEU A 18 0.96 9.83 0.98
CA LEU A 18 2.22 10.60 0.98
C LEU A 18 2.26 11.54 2.18
N ILE A 19 3.33 11.47 2.96
CA ILE A 19 3.60 12.38 4.08
C ILE A 19 4.84 13.23 3.78
N VAL A 20 4.71 14.55 3.99
CA VAL A 20 5.83 15.50 3.99
C VAL A 20 5.85 16.20 5.34
N SER A 21 6.93 16.03 6.11
CA SER A 21 7.09 16.54 7.47
C SER A 21 8.41 17.31 7.64
N ARG A 22 8.36 18.48 8.27
CA ARG A 22 9.55 19.24 8.68
C ARG A 22 10.09 18.83 10.06
N CYS A 23 9.33 18.04 10.81
CA CYS A 23 9.57 17.75 12.23
C CYS A 23 10.15 16.34 12.47
N GLY A 24 10.48 15.61 11.39
CA GLY A 24 10.68 14.16 11.45
C GLY A 24 9.35 13.40 11.50
N PHE A 25 9.40 12.11 11.24
CA PHE A 25 8.23 11.23 11.25
C PHE A 25 8.64 9.83 11.73
N ASN A 26 7.85 9.21 12.61
CA ASN A 26 8.08 7.84 13.06
C ASN A 26 7.09 6.88 12.36
N PRO A 27 7.55 5.96 11.49
CA PRO A 27 6.72 4.94 10.85
C PRO A 27 5.92 4.07 11.82
N ASP A 28 6.43 3.82 13.03
CA ASP A 28 5.73 3.02 14.05
C ASP A 28 4.37 3.63 14.44
N ASP A 29 4.24 4.96 14.34
CA ASP A 29 2.99 5.64 14.61
C ASP A 29 1.89 5.21 13.64
N LEU A 30 2.23 4.83 12.40
CA LEU A 30 1.23 4.41 11.39
C LEU A 30 0.44 3.18 11.81
N PHE A 31 1.05 2.25 12.55
CA PHE A 31 0.34 1.09 13.07
C PHE A 31 -0.36 1.40 14.39
N ALA A 32 0.23 2.26 15.22
CA ALA A 32 -0.34 2.66 16.50
C ALA A 32 -1.69 3.37 16.35
N VAL A 33 -1.88 4.20 15.32
CA VAL A 33 -3.16 4.91 15.07
C VAL A 33 -4.18 4.14 14.23
N ARG A 34 -3.85 2.97 13.67
CA ARG A 34 -4.75 2.29 12.71
C ARG A 34 -5.55 1.17 13.34
N ALA A 35 -6.84 1.42 13.47
CA ALA A 35 -7.83 0.38 13.70
C ALA A 35 -7.91 -0.57 12.50
N CYS A 36 -8.13 -1.86 12.77
CA CYS A 36 -8.46 -2.86 11.77
C CYS A 36 -9.65 -2.34 10.93
N PRO A 37 -9.51 -2.23 9.59
CA PRO A 37 -10.57 -1.69 8.76
C PRO A 37 -11.83 -2.55 8.77
N GLY A 38 -11.71 -3.86 9.00
CA GLY A 38 -12.84 -4.78 9.05
C GLY A 38 -13.65 -4.70 10.35
N CYS A 39 -13.02 -4.46 11.50
CA CYS A 39 -13.70 -4.54 12.81
C CYS A 39 -13.48 -3.34 13.74
N GLY A 40 -12.72 -2.34 13.32
CA GLY A 40 -12.45 -1.11 14.07
C GLY A 40 -11.57 -1.27 15.31
N ARG A 41 -10.94 -2.43 15.52
CA ARG A 41 -10.09 -2.71 16.70
C ARG A 41 -8.60 -2.70 16.38
N GLN A 42 -7.77 -2.47 17.38
CA GLN A 42 -6.31 -2.49 17.22
C GLN A 42 -5.85 -3.85 16.64
N PRO A 43 -4.99 -3.85 15.60
CA PRO A 43 -4.46 -5.07 15.02
C PRO A 43 -3.62 -5.84 16.04
N GLY A 44 -3.66 -7.17 15.93
CA GLY A 44 -3.28 -8.06 17.03
C GLY A 44 -1.89 -8.68 16.93
N VAL A 45 -1.39 -8.92 15.72
CA VAL A 45 0.00 -9.31 15.44
C VAL A 45 0.51 -8.41 14.33
N ALA A 46 1.61 -7.72 14.58
CA ALA A 46 2.34 -6.97 13.56
C ALA A 46 3.74 -7.57 13.41
N GLY A 47 4.21 -7.64 12.17
CA GLY A 47 5.59 -7.99 11.85
C GLY A 47 6.17 -6.98 10.86
N ALA A 48 7.48 -6.88 10.82
CA ALA A 48 8.22 -6.02 9.91
C ALA A 48 9.18 -6.87 9.07
N VAL A 49 9.33 -6.51 7.80
CA VAL A 49 10.34 -7.03 6.89
C VAL A 49 11.15 -5.85 6.41
N ASP A 50 12.46 -5.92 6.62
CA ASP A 50 13.40 -4.92 6.09
C ASP A 50 13.44 -5.03 4.55
N LEU A 51 13.20 -3.90 3.89
CA LEU A 51 13.30 -3.76 2.43
C LEU A 51 14.54 -2.96 2.01
N ALA A 52 15.33 -2.45 2.96
CA ALA A 52 16.49 -1.64 2.66
C ALA A 52 17.46 -2.39 1.72
N GLY A 53 17.89 -1.71 0.65
CA GLY A 53 18.77 -2.28 -0.37
C GLY A 53 18.08 -3.22 -1.37
N ASN A 54 16.77 -3.47 -1.24
CA ASN A 54 16.00 -4.18 -2.24
C ASN A 54 15.51 -3.21 -3.32
N GLY A 55 16.29 -3.06 -4.40
CA GLY A 55 15.98 -2.18 -5.54
C GLY A 55 14.71 -2.53 -6.33
N SER A 56 13.98 -3.59 -5.95
CA SER A 56 12.68 -3.93 -6.56
C SER A 56 11.53 -3.11 -5.99
N PHE A 57 11.73 -2.44 -4.85
CA PHE A 57 10.75 -1.59 -4.20
C PHE A 57 11.28 -0.16 -4.21
N SER A 58 10.86 0.64 -5.18
CA SER A 58 11.04 2.08 -5.16
C SER A 58 9.86 2.77 -5.81
N VAL A 59 9.65 4.04 -5.46
CA VAL A 59 8.64 4.89 -6.07
C VAL A 59 9.26 6.24 -6.41
N ARG A 60 8.85 6.83 -7.52
CA ARG A 60 9.30 8.16 -7.94
C ARG A 60 8.25 9.21 -7.62
N ILE A 61 8.68 10.25 -6.90
CA ILE A 61 7.85 11.40 -6.57
C ILE A 61 8.44 12.63 -7.25
N LYS A 62 7.58 13.45 -7.85
CA LYS A 62 8.01 14.72 -8.44
C LYS A 62 7.16 15.86 -7.91
N GLY A 63 7.86 16.83 -7.33
CA GLY A 63 7.29 18.11 -6.99
C GLY A 63 7.15 19.04 -8.21
N PRO A 64 6.29 20.07 -8.13
CA PRO A 64 6.14 21.04 -9.20
C PRO A 64 7.48 21.70 -9.55
N GLY A 65 7.87 21.67 -10.83
CA GLY A 65 9.08 22.33 -11.32
C GLY A 65 10.42 21.68 -10.92
N GLN A 66 10.41 20.49 -10.31
CA GLN A 66 11.62 19.80 -9.87
C GLN A 66 11.84 18.47 -10.60
N ASP A 67 13.08 17.98 -10.51
CA ASP A 67 13.40 16.63 -10.96
C ASP A 67 12.74 15.58 -10.04
N PRO A 68 12.31 14.42 -10.59
CA PRO A 68 11.79 13.34 -9.78
C PRO A 68 12.84 12.85 -8.78
N ILE A 69 12.40 12.53 -7.57
CA ILE A 69 13.20 11.90 -6.53
C ILE A 69 12.71 10.47 -6.37
N GLU A 70 13.65 9.55 -6.29
CA GLU A 70 13.38 8.15 -6.01
C GLU A 70 13.36 7.92 -4.49
N LEU A 71 12.27 7.35 -4.00
CA LEU A 71 12.16 6.86 -2.64
C LEU A 71 12.34 5.34 -2.63
N PRO A 72 13.43 4.81 -2.04
CA PRO A 72 13.60 3.37 -1.89
C PRO A 72 12.63 2.83 -0.83
N GLY A 73 12.20 1.59 -1.01
CA GLY A 73 11.49 0.84 0.02
C GLY A 73 12.40 0.63 1.23
N SER A 74 11.91 0.98 2.41
CA SER A 74 12.64 0.79 3.67
C SER A 74 12.11 -0.41 4.43
N GLU A 75 10.80 -0.55 4.53
CA GLU A 75 10.18 -1.63 5.29
C GLU A 75 8.80 -2.02 4.75
N LEU A 76 8.47 -3.30 4.93
CA LEU A 76 7.12 -3.82 4.79
C LEU A 76 6.62 -4.21 6.16
N LEU A 77 5.58 -3.53 6.58
CA LEU A 77 4.90 -3.79 7.84
C LEU A 77 3.61 -4.55 7.53
N TYR A 78 3.35 -5.65 8.20
CA TYR A 78 2.15 -6.45 7.98
C TYR A 78 1.49 -6.78 9.31
N CYS A 79 0.16 -6.86 9.30
CA CYS A 79 -0.59 -7.29 10.46
C CYS A 79 -1.80 -8.15 10.08
N GLN A 80 -2.16 -9.04 11.00
CA GLN A 80 -3.39 -9.83 10.91
C GLN A 80 -4.30 -9.50 12.08
N CYS A 81 -5.58 -9.25 11.78
CA CYS A 81 -6.57 -9.03 12.82
C CYS A 81 -6.97 -10.35 13.48
N HIS A 82 -6.76 -10.49 14.79
CA HIS A 82 -7.20 -11.67 15.56
C HIS A 82 -8.71 -11.92 15.53
N ARG A 83 -9.52 -10.87 15.30
CA ARG A 83 -10.98 -10.98 15.39
C ARG A 83 -11.64 -11.34 14.06
N CYS A 84 -11.31 -10.63 12.98
CA CYS A 84 -11.93 -10.85 11.67
C CYS A 84 -10.99 -11.55 10.68
N GLY A 85 -9.75 -11.82 11.05
CA GLY A 85 -8.78 -12.50 10.20
C GLY A 85 -8.20 -11.63 9.07
N SER A 86 -8.70 -10.41 8.88
CA SER A 86 -8.25 -9.49 7.82
C SER A 86 -6.76 -9.24 7.90
N ILE A 87 -6.11 -9.29 6.74
CA ILE A 87 -4.69 -9.03 6.58
C ILE A 87 -4.52 -7.62 6.02
N TYR A 88 -3.53 -6.92 6.55
CA TYR A 88 -3.18 -5.56 6.20
C TYR A 88 -1.66 -5.49 6.05
N CYS A 89 -1.18 -4.86 4.99
CA CYS A 89 0.23 -4.51 4.88
C CYS A 89 0.43 -3.06 4.43
N VAL A 90 1.56 -2.51 4.84
CA VAL A 90 2.05 -1.18 4.49
C VAL A 90 3.46 -1.35 4.00
N ILE A 91 3.72 -0.87 2.80
CA ILE A 91 5.07 -0.71 2.29
C ILE A 91 5.44 0.75 2.50
N VAL A 92 6.58 0.99 3.14
CA VAL A 92 7.12 2.32 3.41
C VAL A 92 8.23 2.62 2.41
N PHE A 93 8.15 3.79 1.78
CA PHE A 93 9.15 4.32 0.85
C PHE A 93 9.75 5.60 1.42
N GLY A 94 11.08 5.66 1.50
CA GLY A 94 11.82 6.69 2.23
C GLY A 94 12.16 6.26 3.67
N PRO A 95 12.47 7.19 4.59
CA PRO A 95 12.42 8.64 4.40
C PRO A 95 13.52 9.17 3.46
N ALA A 96 13.24 10.27 2.76
CA ALA A 96 14.25 11.03 2.03
C ALA A 96 14.14 12.53 2.34
N ASN A 97 15.27 13.23 2.31
CA ASN A 97 15.31 14.68 2.46
C ASN A 97 14.79 15.36 1.18
N TYR A 98 13.93 16.36 1.36
CA TYR A 98 13.36 17.19 0.30
C TYR A 98 13.34 18.64 0.77
N GLU A 99 14.25 19.45 0.24
CA GLU A 99 14.44 20.83 0.68
C GLU A 99 14.65 20.93 2.21
N ASP A 100 13.70 21.54 2.92
CA ASP A 100 13.68 21.68 4.38
C ASP A 100 12.75 20.68 5.10
N ALA A 101 12.32 19.63 4.38
CA ALA A 101 11.40 18.60 4.86
C ALA A 101 11.92 17.18 4.63
N VAL A 102 11.23 16.22 5.23
CA VAL A 102 11.37 14.78 5.00
C VAL A 102 10.11 14.28 4.31
N ILE A 103 10.29 13.50 3.25
CA ILE A 103 9.20 12.85 2.51
C ILE A 103 9.24 11.35 2.78
N THR A 104 8.06 10.80 3.04
CA THR A 104 7.82 9.36 3.13
C THR A 104 6.50 9.02 2.45
N GLU A 105 6.49 7.98 1.62
CA GLU A 105 5.27 7.47 0.98
C GLU A 105 4.92 6.08 1.49
N TYR A 106 3.62 5.80 1.60
CA TYR A 106 3.07 4.54 2.04
C TYR A 106 2.24 3.93 0.93
N LEU A 107 2.42 2.64 0.68
CA LEU A 107 1.44 1.83 -0.04
C LEU A 107 0.77 0.89 0.94
N ILE A 108 -0.51 1.12 1.18
CA ILE A 108 -1.35 0.40 2.12
C ILE A 108 -2.20 -0.58 1.34
N VAL A 109 -2.04 -1.87 1.58
CA VAL A 109 -2.81 -2.94 0.96
C VAL A 109 -3.68 -3.60 2.02
N ARG A 110 -4.98 -3.65 1.77
CA ARG A 110 -5.97 -4.28 2.66
C ARG A 110 -6.64 -5.45 1.95
N GLU A 111 -6.66 -6.58 2.63
CA GLU A 111 -7.47 -7.72 2.26
C GLU A 111 -8.90 -7.52 2.79
N ASP A 112 -9.80 -7.01 1.93
CA ASP A 112 -11.23 -6.90 2.28
C ASP A 112 -12.02 -8.11 1.73
N ARG A 113 -11.66 -8.61 0.53
CA ARG A 113 -12.39 -9.71 -0.15
C ARG A 113 -11.53 -10.58 -1.06
N PHE A 114 -10.22 -10.38 -1.11
CA PHE A 114 -9.34 -11.06 -2.05
C PHE A 114 -9.38 -12.58 -1.88
N LEU A 115 -9.30 -13.11 -0.66
CA LEU A 115 -9.35 -14.55 -0.40
C LEU A 115 -10.71 -15.15 -0.80
N SER A 116 -11.80 -14.44 -0.53
CA SER A 116 -13.14 -14.86 -0.93
C SER A 116 -13.29 -14.88 -2.46
N ASN A 117 -12.73 -13.88 -3.15
CA ASN A 117 -12.72 -13.80 -4.61
C ASN A 117 -11.83 -14.87 -5.24
N ALA A 118 -10.62 -15.06 -4.71
CA ALA A 118 -9.68 -16.10 -5.13
C ALA A 118 -10.30 -17.49 -4.97
N THR A 119 -10.94 -17.77 -3.82
CA THR A 119 -11.64 -19.03 -3.56
C THR A 119 -12.78 -19.26 -4.57
N ARG A 120 -13.59 -18.23 -4.83
CA ARG A 120 -14.69 -18.31 -5.80
C ARG A 120 -14.15 -18.60 -7.21
N GLN A 121 -13.08 -17.93 -7.62
CA GLN A 121 -12.46 -18.15 -8.93
C GLN A 121 -11.80 -19.54 -9.04
N LEU A 122 -11.14 -20.02 -7.98
CA LEU A 122 -10.61 -21.39 -7.95
C LEU A 122 -11.70 -22.44 -8.11
N ARG A 123 -12.89 -22.22 -7.53
CA ARG A 123 -14.05 -23.12 -7.72
C ARG A 123 -14.51 -23.14 -9.19
N VAL A 124 -14.54 -21.99 -9.86
CA VAL A 124 -14.87 -21.91 -11.30
C VAL A 124 -13.83 -22.65 -12.13
N LEU A 125 -12.55 -22.34 -11.94
CA LEU A 125 -11.44 -23.00 -12.65
C LEU A 125 -11.42 -24.50 -12.44
N THR A 126 -11.74 -24.97 -11.23
CA THR A 126 -11.82 -26.41 -10.93
C THR A 126 -12.96 -27.08 -11.69
N ARG A 127 -14.14 -26.44 -11.77
CA ARG A 127 -15.28 -26.96 -12.56
C ARG A 127 -14.97 -27.01 -14.06
N GLU A 128 -14.15 -26.08 -14.55
CA GLU A 128 -13.70 -26.02 -15.95
C GLU A 128 -12.51 -26.96 -16.26
N GLY A 129 -12.00 -27.71 -15.26
CA GLY A 129 -10.80 -28.55 -15.45
C GLY A 129 -9.49 -27.76 -15.62
N ARG A 130 -9.49 -26.47 -15.27
CA ARG A 130 -8.38 -25.51 -15.42
C ARG A 130 -7.74 -25.12 -14.09
N ARG A 131 -7.78 -26.01 -13.09
CA ARG A 131 -7.23 -25.73 -11.76
C ARG A 131 -5.72 -25.46 -11.87
N PRO A 132 -5.19 -24.39 -11.25
CA PRO A 132 -3.75 -24.18 -11.16
C PRO A 132 -3.06 -25.37 -10.49
N ALA A 133 -1.91 -25.79 -11.03
CA ALA A 133 -1.12 -26.88 -10.46
C ALA A 133 -0.61 -26.50 -9.05
N ASP A 134 -0.16 -25.24 -8.90
CA ASP A 134 0.19 -24.64 -7.63
C ASP A 134 -0.77 -23.47 -7.32
N VAL A 135 -1.59 -23.63 -6.29
CA VAL A 135 -2.54 -22.61 -5.85
C VAL A 135 -1.84 -21.47 -5.10
N GLY A 136 -0.75 -21.78 -4.38
CA GLY A 136 0.02 -20.79 -3.63
C GLY A 136 0.72 -19.82 -4.59
N GLU A 137 1.44 -20.35 -5.58
CA GLU A 137 2.09 -19.54 -6.61
C GLU A 137 1.08 -18.71 -7.41
N TRP A 138 -0.08 -19.30 -7.72
CA TRP A 138 -1.17 -18.59 -8.39
C TRP A 138 -1.73 -17.43 -7.57
N ILE A 139 -1.89 -17.59 -6.24
CA ILE A 139 -2.29 -16.50 -5.35
C ILE A 139 -1.21 -15.42 -5.29
N THR A 140 0.04 -15.81 -5.07
CA THR A 140 1.18 -14.90 -4.97
C THR A 140 1.33 -14.06 -6.23
N SER A 141 1.28 -14.68 -7.41
CA SER A 141 1.41 -13.98 -8.70
C SER A 141 0.35 -12.89 -8.88
N ARG A 142 -0.86 -13.09 -8.35
CA ARG A 142 -1.95 -12.11 -8.45
C ARG A 142 -1.78 -10.96 -7.47
N LEU A 143 -1.36 -11.25 -6.25
CA LEU A 143 -0.99 -10.23 -5.26
C LEU A 143 0.16 -9.38 -5.79
N THR A 144 1.23 -10.02 -6.27
CA THR A 144 2.38 -9.34 -6.88
C THR A 144 1.97 -8.46 -8.05
N ARG A 145 1.12 -8.96 -8.95
CA ARG A 145 0.61 -8.15 -10.06
C ARG A 145 -0.17 -6.93 -9.58
N ALA A 146 -1.12 -7.10 -8.67
CA ALA A 146 -1.92 -6.00 -8.16
C ALA A 146 -1.07 -4.93 -7.44
N ILE A 147 -0.05 -5.36 -6.69
CA ILE A 147 0.90 -4.44 -6.05
C ILE A 147 1.75 -3.73 -7.10
N ASN A 148 2.30 -4.45 -8.08
CA ASN A 148 3.11 -3.85 -9.14
C ASN A 148 2.30 -2.87 -10.01
N ASP A 149 1.05 -3.17 -10.31
CA ASP A 149 0.15 -2.27 -11.03
C ASP A 149 -0.08 -0.99 -10.20
N ALA A 150 -0.30 -1.11 -8.89
CA ALA A 150 -0.41 0.05 -8.00
C ALA A 150 0.88 0.88 -7.95
N LEU A 151 2.04 0.23 -7.83
CA LEU A 151 3.35 0.90 -7.87
C LEU A 151 3.57 1.64 -9.20
N ALA A 152 3.23 1.03 -10.33
CA ALA A 152 3.33 1.67 -11.64
C ALA A 152 2.42 2.91 -11.74
N VAL A 153 1.25 2.89 -11.12
CA VAL A 153 0.35 4.06 -11.03
C VAL A 153 0.91 5.14 -10.09
N MET A 154 1.61 4.77 -9.02
CA MET A 154 2.35 5.72 -8.17
C MET A 154 3.44 6.43 -8.97
N ASP A 155 4.16 5.67 -9.80
CA ASP A 155 5.27 6.14 -10.62
C ASP A 155 4.87 7.01 -11.83
N SER A 156 3.67 6.80 -12.39
CA SER A 156 3.24 7.42 -13.65
C SER A 156 2.54 8.77 -13.50
N GLU A 157 1.93 9.07 -12.34
CA GLU A 157 1.24 10.34 -12.10
C GLU A 157 2.01 11.24 -11.15
N LEU A 158 2.92 11.98 -11.76
CA LEU A 158 3.81 12.97 -11.19
C LEU A 158 3.07 14.30 -10.94
N CYS A 159 2.19 14.36 -9.94
CA CYS A 159 1.56 15.61 -9.52
C CYS A 159 1.33 15.61 -8.00
N LEU A 160 2.12 16.42 -7.27
CA LEU A 160 1.71 16.90 -5.95
C LEU A 160 0.50 17.84 -6.20
N ALA A 161 -0.69 17.46 -5.74
CA ALA A 161 -1.86 18.31 -5.84
C ALA A 161 -1.62 19.65 -5.14
N GLU A 162 -2.04 20.74 -5.80
CA GLU A 162 -1.75 22.15 -5.46
C GLU A 162 -2.37 22.68 -4.15
N GLU A 163 -2.92 21.84 -3.28
CA GLU A 163 -3.66 22.34 -2.10
C GLU A 163 -2.72 22.57 -0.89
N SER A 164 -2.58 23.87 -0.54
CA SER A 164 -2.26 24.43 0.80
C SER A 164 -1.01 23.91 1.55
N TRP A 165 0.00 24.78 1.72
CA TRP A 165 1.38 24.45 2.14
C TRP A 165 1.76 24.94 3.55
N SER A 166 1.02 24.62 4.62
CA SER A 166 1.39 25.11 5.96
C SER A 166 2.18 24.13 6.86
N GLU A 167 1.74 22.91 7.23
CA GLU A 167 2.46 22.23 8.35
C GLU A 167 2.62 20.69 8.29
N SER A 168 1.84 19.93 7.52
CA SER A 168 2.08 18.50 7.23
C SER A 168 1.18 18.09 6.07
N ARG A 169 1.70 17.39 5.05
CA ARG A 169 0.94 17.07 3.83
C ARG A 169 0.50 15.61 3.83
N TYR A 170 -0.74 15.37 3.37
CA TYR A 170 -1.35 14.04 3.24
C TYR A 170 -1.99 13.92 1.86
N ARG A 171 -1.41 13.11 0.97
CA ARG A 171 -2.12 12.64 -0.24
C ARG A 171 -2.76 11.31 0.10
N LYS A 172 -3.98 11.04 -0.35
CA LYS A 172 -4.57 9.69 -0.34
C LYS A 172 -5.06 9.33 -1.74
N LYS A 173 -4.52 8.26 -2.32
CA LYS A 173 -4.93 7.77 -3.65
C LYS A 173 -5.40 6.33 -3.54
N TRP A 174 -6.55 6.01 -4.13
CA TRP A 174 -7.02 4.63 -4.26
C TRP A 174 -6.57 4.08 -5.62
N PHE A 175 -6.18 2.82 -5.66
CA PHE A 175 -5.89 2.11 -6.91
C PHE A 175 -7.07 1.20 -7.26
N LEU A 176 -7.48 1.31 -8.52
CA LEU A 176 -8.69 0.75 -9.13
C LEU A 176 -8.41 -0.55 -9.85
#